data_AF-A0A4Q3C439-F1
#
_entry.id   AF-A0A4Q3C439-F1
#
_cell.length_a   1.000
_cell.length_b   1.000
_cell.length_c   1.000
_cell.angle_alpha   90.00
_cell.angle_beta   90.00
_cell.angle_gamma   90.00
#
_symmetry.space_group_name_H-M   'P 1'
#
loop_
_entity.id
_entity.type
_entity.pdbx_description
1 polymer ?
#
loop_
_entity_poly.entity_id
_entity_poly.type
_entity_poly.pdbx_seq_one_letter_code
_entity_poly.pdbx_strand_id
1 'polypeptide(L)'
;MRKGILIILLVQQVTYAQVRPWVTDAAPLHRAQKALTEVIIHDIFSPPVASRIYAYANIAAYEVIAAGDPKHYRSLAGQIKHMPAMPKPEKDKEIDFQFASLLSFCFVGNAVTFPEGSMFTYVDELKKKVKDAGMPSEVFENSVAYSDTVAKSIMKWSKKDHYAATRSASKYNVVRKDGRWIPTPPMYGQALEPHWGEIRPMALDSASQIPAPEPPAYNMTDKNGVFYKNVMYVKGKVDSLTADQTHMADFWDDNAFKLNVIGHAQFATKKFGPAGHWMNITGIGSKMAKADFNTTVAAYTKASIALFDAFINCWYVKYKANSVRPETVINKLIDPNWKPHIQTPPFPEYISGHAVISAAAAETLTDSFGDNKPYT
;
A
#
# COMPACT_ATOMS: atom_id res chain seq x y z
N MET A 1 46.79 72.84 13.29
CA MET A 1 46.04 72.05 12.27
C MET A 1 46.58 70.62 12.25
N ARG A 2 45.89 69.67 12.88
CA ARG A 2 46.14 68.22 12.71
C ARG A 2 44.81 67.59 12.31
N LYS A 3 44.75 67.05 11.09
CA LYS A 3 43.59 66.31 10.56
C LYS A 3 43.69 64.87 11.04
N GLY A 4 42.74 64.42 11.87
CA GLY A 4 42.58 63.01 12.23
C GLY A 4 41.71 62.31 11.19
N ILE A 5 42.20 61.19 10.65
CA ILE A 5 41.45 60.31 9.75
C ILE A 5 40.75 59.28 10.63
N LEU A 6 39.42 59.23 10.57
CA LEU A 6 38.59 58.24 11.24
C LEU A 6 38.39 57.05 10.27
N ILE A 7 38.94 55.88 10.60
CA ILE A 7 38.67 54.63 9.87
C ILE A 7 37.46 53.97 10.52
N ILE A 8 36.34 53.91 9.79
CA ILE A 8 35.15 53.14 10.16
C ILE A 8 35.35 51.71 9.62
N LEU A 9 35.58 50.76 10.52
CA LEU A 9 35.54 49.33 10.24
C LEU A 9 34.07 48.89 10.10
N LEU A 10 33.63 48.68 8.87
CA LEU A 10 32.35 48.04 8.57
C LEU A 10 32.50 46.53 8.82
N VAL A 11 31.97 46.06 9.95
CA VAL A 11 31.77 44.63 10.19
C VAL A 11 30.55 44.20 9.40
N GLN A 12 30.76 43.57 8.23
CA GLN A 12 29.67 42.88 7.53
C GLN A 12 29.25 41.67 8.36
N GLN A 13 28.14 41.79 9.07
CA GLN A 13 27.42 40.62 9.55
C GLN A 13 26.86 39.90 8.32
N VAL A 14 27.44 38.74 8.00
CA VAL A 14 26.82 37.78 7.09
C VAL A 14 25.60 37.22 7.81
N THR A 15 24.45 37.85 7.61
CA THR A 15 23.17 37.23 7.95
C THR A 15 22.97 36.09 6.95
N TYR A 16 23.16 34.85 7.38
CA TYR A 16 22.61 33.69 6.68
C TYR A 16 21.10 33.93 6.59
N ALA A 17 20.61 34.25 5.40
CA ALA A 17 19.18 34.30 5.16
C ALA A 17 18.61 32.95 5.60
N GLN A 18 17.72 32.95 6.60
CA GLN A 18 17.03 31.74 7.00
C GLN A 18 16.36 31.15 5.77
N VAL A 19 16.86 30.00 5.31
CA VAL A 19 16.27 29.23 4.22
C VAL A 19 14.82 29.00 4.61
N ARG A 20 13.87 29.51 3.81
CA ARG A 20 12.46 29.23 4.06
C ARG A 20 12.27 27.72 3.98
N PRO A 21 11.64 27.07 4.97
CA PRO A 21 11.33 25.65 4.85
C PRO A 21 10.52 25.43 3.58
N TRP A 22 11.03 24.63 2.66
CA TRP A 22 10.31 24.30 1.42
C TRP A 22 9.18 23.29 1.70
N VAL A 23 9.21 22.67 2.89
CA VAL A 23 8.14 21.87 3.50
C VAL A 23 7.81 22.45 4.87
N THR A 24 6.53 22.77 5.09
CA THR A 24 5.98 23.10 6.42
C THR A 24 4.93 22.10 6.88
N ASP A 25 4.58 21.11 6.04
CA ASP A 25 3.53 20.12 6.28
C ASP A 25 3.79 18.79 5.53
N ALA A 26 2.94 17.78 5.70
CA ALA A 26 3.06 16.51 4.98
C ALA A 26 2.47 16.52 3.54
N ALA A 27 2.05 17.67 3.00
CA ALA A 27 1.37 17.73 1.71
C ALA A 27 2.21 17.19 0.54
N PRO A 28 3.54 17.41 0.45
CA PRO A 28 4.36 16.75 -0.57
C PRO A 28 4.31 15.22 -0.49
N LEU A 29 4.24 14.64 0.70
CA LEU A 29 4.14 13.19 0.85
C LEU A 29 2.78 12.66 0.40
N HIS A 30 1.68 13.33 0.76
CA HIS A 30 0.35 12.95 0.28
C HIS A 30 0.24 13.00 -1.25
N ARG A 31 0.88 13.98 -1.89
CA ARG A 31 0.95 14.04 -3.36
C ARG A 31 1.78 12.89 -3.95
N ALA A 32 2.91 12.55 -3.33
CA ALA A 32 3.73 11.41 -3.75
C ALA A 32 2.96 10.09 -3.63
N GLN A 33 2.22 9.87 -2.54
CA GLN A 33 1.34 8.71 -2.37
C GLN A 33 0.27 8.65 -3.45
N LYS A 34 -0.41 9.76 -3.73
CA LYS A 34 -1.42 9.84 -4.78
C LYS A 34 -0.84 9.51 -6.15
N ALA A 35 0.34 10.05 -6.48
CA ALA A 35 1.03 9.71 -7.72
C ALA A 35 1.35 8.22 -7.80
N LEU A 36 1.86 7.60 -6.72
CA LEU A 36 2.10 6.16 -6.68
C LEU A 36 0.81 5.34 -6.87
N THR A 37 -0.29 5.76 -6.25
CA THR A 37 -1.61 5.14 -6.43
C THR A 37 -2.08 5.23 -7.88
N GLU A 38 -1.91 6.38 -8.53
CA GLU A 38 -2.28 6.58 -9.94
C GLU A 38 -1.50 5.64 -10.87
N VAL A 39 -0.21 5.45 -10.61
CA VAL A 39 0.61 4.48 -11.34
C VAL A 39 0.13 3.05 -11.07
N ILE A 40 -0.18 2.71 -9.82
CA ILE A 40 -0.72 1.39 -9.47
C ILE A 40 -2.03 1.07 -10.20
N ILE A 41 -2.92 2.06 -10.31
CA ILE A 41 -4.17 1.95 -11.08
C ILE A 41 -3.86 1.78 -12.57
N HIS A 42 -2.98 2.62 -13.11
CA HIS A 42 -2.63 2.63 -14.53
C HIS A 42 -2.11 1.26 -14.98
N ASP A 43 -1.20 0.68 -14.20
CA ASP A 43 -0.48 -0.57 -14.50
C ASP A 43 -1.27 -1.82 -14.10
N ILE A 44 -2.44 -1.63 -13.46
CA ILE A 44 -3.36 -2.72 -13.09
C ILE A 44 -2.70 -3.72 -12.14
N PHE A 45 -1.96 -3.23 -11.15
CA PHE A 45 -1.40 -4.12 -10.14
C PHE A 45 -2.51 -4.75 -9.30
N SER A 46 -2.37 -6.05 -9.04
CA SER A 46 -3.28 -6.78 -8.18
C SER A 46 -3.20 -6.28 -6.73
N PRO A 47 -4.28 -6.44 -5.92
CA PRO A 47 -4.28 -5.92 -4.54
C PRO A 47 -3.07 -6.35 -3.67
N PRO A 48 -2.64 -7.64 -3.69
CA PRO A 48 -1.46 -8.06 -2.94
C PRO A 48 -0.19 -7.39 -3.46
N VAL A 49 0.00 -7.32 -4.78
CA VAL A 49 1.17 -6.67 -5.39
C VAL A 49 1.21 -5.19 -5.04
N ALA A 50 0.08 -4.48 -5.11
CA ALA A 50 -0.01 -3.07 -4.70
C ALA A 50 0.44 -2.86 -3.24
N SER A 51 0.05 -3.74 -2.32
CA SER A 51 0.49 -3.64 -0.91
C SER A 51 2.01 -3.73 -0.74
N ARG A 52 2.67 -4.59 -1.53
CA ARG A 52 4.14 -4.70 -1.57
C ARG A 52 4.79 -3.40 -2.02
N ILE A 53 4.22 -2.76 -3.05
CA ILE A 53 4.74 -1.50 -3.60
C ILE A 53 4.69 -0.40 -2.54
N TYR A 54 3.53 -0.22 -1.88
CA TYR A 54 3.40 0.74 -0.79
C TYR A 54 4.36 0.45 0.36
N ALA A 55 4.48 -0.80 0.79
CA ALA A 55 5.33 -1.16 1.93
C ALA A 55 6.80 -0.77 1.70
N TYR A 56 7.40 -1.17 0.58
CA TYR A 56 8.80 -0.84 0.32
C TYR A 56 9.04 0.65 0.07
N ALA A 57 8.13 1.33 -0.63
CA ALA A 57 8.25 2.78 -0.87
C ALA A 57 8.22 3.57 0.45
N ASN A 58 7.30 3.22 1.35
CA ASN A 58 7.19 3.87 2.65
C ASN A 58 8.35 3.53 3.59
N ILE A 59 8.82 2.27 3.61
CA ILE A 59 10.01 1.90 4.38
C ILE A 59 11.23 2.72 3.93
N ALA A 60 11.40 2.94 2.62
CA ALA A 60 12.49 3.76 2.10
C ALA A 60 12.44 5.20 2.61
N ALA A 61 11.25 5.80 2.60
CA ALA A 61 11.01 7.12 3.17
C ALA A 61 11.34 7.16 4.68
N TYR A 62 10.81 6.18 5.42
CA TYR A 62 10.96 6.09 6.87
C TYR A 62 12.41 5.95 7.32
N GLU A 63 13.21 5.13 6.64
CA GLU A 63 14.60 4.94 7.03
C GLU A 63 15.44 6.21 6.85
N VAL A 64 15.11 7.07 5.87
CA VAL A 64 15.73 8.40 5.75
C VAL A 64 15.35 9.28 6.95
N ILE A 65 14.08 9.29 7.34
CA ILE A 65 13.59 10.08 8.48
C ILE A 65 14.17 9.58 9.80
N ALA A 66 14.20 8.27 10.03
CA ALA A 66 14.80 7.66 11.22
C ALA A 66 16.30 7.95 11.34
N ALA A 67 17.00 8.11 10.21
CA ALA A 67 18.40 8.52 10.21
C ALA A 67 18.61 10.01 10.54
N GLY A 68 17.68 10.87 10.11
CA GLY A 68 17.72 12.31 10.40
C GLY A 68 17.20 12.69 11.79
N ASP A 69 16.30 11.88 12.36
CA ASP A 69 15.72 12.09 13.68
C ASP A 69 15.69 10.81 14.53
N PRO A 70 16.86 10.27 14.91
CA PRO A 70 16.97 9.01 15.64
C PRO A 70 16.47 9.10 17.10
N LYS A 71 16.19 10.31 17.61
CA LYS A 71 15.65 10.50 18.97
C LYS A 71 14.16 10.15 19.05
N HIS A 72 13.42 10.37 17.96
CA HIS A 72 11.98 10.12 17.91
C HIS A 72 11.61 8.91 17.05
N TYR A 73 12.45 8.54 16.07
CA TYR A 73 12.18 7.45 15.13
C TYR A 73 13.30 6.42 15.13
N ARG A 74 12.96 5.16 15.45
CA ARG A 74 13.91 4.05 15.46
C ARG A 74 13.89 3.34 14.11
N SER A 75 15.06 3.21 13.47
CA SER A 75 15.21 2.39 12.25
C SER A 75 14.54 1.02 12.38
N LEU A 76 13.89 0.58 11.31
CA LEU A 76 13.24 -0.73 11.21
C LEU A 76 14.26 -1.88 11.14
N ALA A 77 15.53 -1.60 10.86
CA ALA A 77 16.59 -2.59 10.94
C ALA A 77 16.68 -3.16 12.37
N GLY A 78 16.64 -4.49 12.49
CA GLY A 78 16.58 -5.20 13.77
C GLY A 78 15.17 -5.30 14.39
N GLN A 79 14.18 -4.56 13.87
CA GLN A 79 12.76 -4.78 14.15
C GLN A 79 12.18 -5.75 13.12
N ILE A 80 12.43 -5.47 11.84
CA ILE A 80 12.25 -6.42 10.74
C ILE A 80 13.52 -7.28 10.71
N LYS A 81 13.40 -8.54 11.15
CA LYS A 81 14.55 -9.42 11.47
C LYS A 81 15.57 -9.57 10.34
N HIS A 82 15.10 -9.59 9.10
CA HIS A 82 15.94 -9.77 7.90
C HIS A 82 16.25 -8.44 7.18
N MET A 83 15.86 -7.30 7.73
CA MET A 83 16.22 -6.00 7.16
C MET A 83 17.67 -5.67 7.54
N PRO A 84 18.54 -5.40 6.55
CA PRO A 84 19.92 -5.01 6.85
C PRO A 84 19.94 -3.63 7.51
N ALA A 85 21.03 -3.33 8.22
CA ALA A 85 21.27 -1.96 8.68
C ALA A 85 21.30 -0.99 7.47
N MET A 86 20.60 0.13 7.59
CA MET A 86 20.56 1.13 6.52
C MET A 86 21.79 2.03 6.53
N PRO A 87 22.19 2.57 5.36
CA PRO A 87 23.27 3.55 5.25
C PRO A 87 23.02 4.76 6.16
N LYS A 88 24.05 5.15 6.90
CA LYS A 88 24.03 6.36 7.74
C LYS A 88 24.37 7.60 6.90
N PRO A 89 23.82 8.77 7.23
CA PRO A 89 24.24 10.01 6.60
C PRO A 89 25.72 10.29 6.93
N GLU A 90 26.42 10.94 6.00
CA GLU A 90 27.80 11.38 6.23
C GLU A 90 27.82 12.50 7.30
N LYS A 91 28.77 12.42 8.24
CA LYS A 91 28.76 13.25 9.46
C LYS A 91 28.85 14.77 9.21
N ASP A 92 29.50 15.16 8.12
CA ASP A 92 29.83 16.55 7.84
C ASP A 92 29.05 17.11 6.64
N LYS A 93 28.02 16.38 6.16
CA LYS A 93 27.16 16.82 5.06
C LYS A 93 25.80 17.25 5.59
N GLU A 94 25.44 18.48 5.31
CA GLU A 94 24.09 18.97 5.56
C GLU A 94 23.12 18.32 4.56
N ILE A 95 22.05 17.71 5.08
CA ILE A 95 21.05 16.95 4.34
C ILE A 95 19.66 17.43 4.76
N ASP A 96 18.80 17.70 3.79
CA ASP A 96 17.37 17.84 4.02
C ASP A 96 16.72 16.44 3.99
N PHE A 97 16.47 15.89 5.18
CA PHE A 97 15.94 14.53 5.32
C PHE A 97 14.50 14.38 4.83
N GLN A 98 13.69 15.46 4.79
CA GLN A 98 12.34 15.39 4.25
C GLN A 98 12.37 15.30 2.73
N PHE A 99 13.27 16.05 2.08
CA PHE A 99 13.50 15.98 0.65
C PHE A 99 14.06 14.61 0.25
N ALA A 100 15.10 14.16 0.95
CA ALA A 100 15.69 12.86 0.71
C ALA A 100 14.68 11.71 0.94
N SER A 101 13.78 11.84 1.92
CA SER A 101 12.72 10.87 2.19
C SER A 101 11.74 10.74 1.03
N LEU A 102 11.30 11.87 0.45
CA LEU A 102 10.40 11.88 -0.71
C LEU A 102 11.07 11.29 -1.96
N LEU A 103 12.34 11.62 -2.18
CA LEU A 103 13.10 11.03 -3.29
C LEU A 103 13.24 9.52 -3.12
N SER A 104 13.52 9.04 -1.90
CA SER A 104 13.65 7.61 -1.61
C SER A 104 12.34 6.86 -1.82
N PHE A 105 11.23 7.44 -1.35
CA PHE A 105 9.88 6.96 -1.61
C PHE A 105 9.61 6.81 -3.10
N CYS A 106 9.83 7.88 -3.89
CA CYS A 106 9.56 7.87 -5.32
C CYS A 106 10.47 6.90 -6.07
N PHE A 107 11.75 6.82 -5.72
CA PHE A 107 12.70 5.90 -6.35
C PHE A 107 12.25 4.45 -6.19
N VAL A 108 11.91 4.04 -4.97
CA VAL A 108 11.50 2.65 -4.68
C VAL A 108 10.11 2.36 -5.24
N GLY A 109 9.17 3.31 -5.13
CA GLY A 109 7.82 3.18 -5.68
C GLY A 109 7.81 3.03 -7.21
N ASN A 110 8.74 3.69 -7.90
CA ASN A 110 8.90 3.61 -9.36
C ASN A 110 9.51 2.28 -9.85
N ALA A 111 10.19 1.53 -8.98
CA ALA A 111 11.04 0.43 -9.42
C ALA A 111 10.30 -0.78 -9.98
N VAL A 112 8.97 -0.79 -9.90
CA VAL A 112 8.12 -1.85 -10.46
C VAL A 112 7.10 -1.33 -11.48
N THR A 113 7.13 -0.04 -11.81
CA THR A 113 6.10 0.61 -12.64
C THR A 113 6.38 0.46 -14.13
N PHE A 114 5.33 0.45 -14.95
CA PHE A 114 5.37 0.30 -16.41
C PHE A 114 4.50 1.36 -17.12
N PRO A 115 5.08 2.30 -17.88
CA PRO A 115 6.48 2.36 -18.29
C PRO A 115 7.41 2.72 -17.13
N GLU A 116 8.66 2.27 -17.22
CA GLU A 116 9.70 2.68 -16.27
C GLU A 116 9.79 4.21 -16.25
N GLY A 117 9.70 4.80 -15.05
CA GLY A 117 9.79 6.25 -14.89
C GLY A 117 8.47 7.00 -14.75
N SER A 118 7.33 6.32 -14.52
CA SER A 118 6.04 6.96 -14.27
C SER A 118 6.05 7.98 -13.12
N MET A 119 6.97 7.84 -12.16
CA MET A 119 7.15 8.80 -11.07
C MET A 119 8.20 9.89 -11.37
N PHE A 120 8.95 9.81 -12.48
CA PHE A 120 10.04 10.76 -12.76
C PHE A 120 9.55 12.17 -12.98
N THR A 121 8.41 12.37 -13.66
CA THR A 121 7.78 13.69 -13.80
C THR A 121 7.52 14.32 -12.44
N TYR A 122 7.01 13.54 -11.47
CA TYR A 122 6.78 14.02 -10.11
C TYR A 122 8.10 14.36 -9.40
N VAL A 123 9.13 13.52 -9.56
CA VAL A 123 10.46 13.75 -8.97
C VAL A 123 11.10 15.01 -9.54
N ASP A 124 10.99 15.25 -10.84
CA ASP A 124 11.55 16.44 -11.49
C ASP A 124 10.82 17.71 -11.04
N GLU A 125 9.49 17.67 -10.92
CA GLU A 125 8.71 18.77 -10.35
C GLU A 125 9.09 19.04 -8.89
N LEU A 126 9.30 17.99 -8.09
CA LEU A 126 9.73 18.10 -6.70
C LEU A 126 11.11 18.76 -6.61
N LYS A 127 12.09 18.27 -7.40
CA LYS A 127 13.44 18.83 -7.48
C LYS A 127 13.41 20.29 -7.91
N LYS A 128 12.56 20.64 -8.88
CA LYS A 128 12.37 22.03 -9.34
C LYS A 128 11.83 22.91 -8.22
N LYS A 129 10.77 22.49 -7.53
CA LYS A 129 10.18 23.26 -6.41
C LYS A 129 11.18 23.52 -5.28
N VAL A 130 12.00 22.52 -4.95
CA VAL A 130 13.05 22.64 -3.92
C VAL A 130 14.12 23.66 -4.34
N LYS A 131 14.56 23.63 -5.60
CA LYS A 131 15.50 24.61 -6.16
C LYS A 131 14.90 26.02 -6.19
N ASP A 132 13.65 26.15 -6.64
CA ASP A 132 12.94 27.43 -6.69
C ASP A 132 12.70 28.02 -5.29
N ALA A 133 12.58 27.18 -4.26
CA ALA A 133 12.49 27.60 -2.86
C ALA A 133 13.83 28.08 -2.27
N GLY A 134 14.93 27.99 -3.03
CA GLY A 134 16.24 28.51 -2.65
C GLY A 134 17.06 27.55 -1.78
N MET A 135 16.80 26.24 -1.84
CA MET A 135 17.67 25.27 -1.17
C MET A 135 19.12 25.40 -1.69
N PRO A 136 20.13 25.51 -0.80
CA PRO A 136 21.53 25.56 -1.21
C PRO A 136 21.90 24.34 -2.06
N SER A 137 22.65 24.55 -3.14
CA SER A 137 23.03 23.47 -4.07
C SER A 137 23.72 22.30 -3.38
N GLU A 138 24.57 22.58 -2.38
CA GLU A 138 25.26 21.53 -1.61
C GLU A 138 24.28 20.67 -0.81
N VAL A 139 23.32 21.29 -0.10
CA VAL A 139 22.25 20.57 0.63
C VAL A 139 21.40 19.75 -0.33
N PHE A 140 21.05 20.30 -1.49
CA PHE A 140 20.28 19.60 -2.51
C PHE A 140 21.02 18.33 -3.00
N GLU A 141 22.27 18.46 -3.42
CA GLU A 141 23.06 17.34 -3.95
C GLU A 141 23.35 16.29 -2.86
N ASN A 142 23.63 16.71 -1.63
CA ASN A 142 23.80 15.80 -0.49
C ASN A 142 22.52 15.02 -0.19
N SER A 143 21.36 15.67 -0.27
CA SER A 143 20.05 15.05 -0.04
C SER A 143 19.70 14.03 -1.12
N VAL A 144 19.97 14.36 -2.39
CA VAL A 144 19.81 13.44 -3.52
C VAL A 144 20.72 12.23 -3.36
N ALA A 145 22.01 12.43 -3.07
CA ALA A 145 22.98 11.37 -2.90
C ALA A 145 22.63 10.44 -1.73
N TYR A 146 22.17 10.99 -0.60
CA TYR A 146 21.77 10.19 0.55
C TYR A 146 20.51 9.37 0.25
N SER A 147 19.50 9.99 -0.37
CA SER A 147 18.28 9.31 -0.85
C SER A 147 18.63 8.11 -1.74
N ASP A 148 19.48 8.32 -2.75
CA ASP A 148 19.89 7.28 -3.69
C ASP A 148 20.54 6.09 -2.97
N THR A 149 21.37 6.37 -1.97
CA THR A 149 22.09 5.33 -1.21
C THR A 149 21.12 4.47 -0.40
N VAL A 150 20.15 5.10 0.28
CA VAL A 150 19.10 4.39 1.04
C VAL A 150 18.18 3.62 0.08
N ALA A 151 17.69 4.27 -0.97
CA ALA A 151 16.76 3.66 -1.93
C ALA A 151 17.36 2.43 -2.62
N LYS A 152 18.63 2.51 -3.06
CA LYS A 152 19.35 1.36 -3.65
C LYS A 152 19.53 0.22 -2.64
N SER A 153 19.74 0.53 -1.36
CA SER A 153 19.84 -0.47 -0.29
C SER A 153 18.51 -1.18 -0.06
N ILE A 154 17.39 -0.44 -0.02
CA ILE A 154 16.04 -1.00 0.05
C ILE A 154 15.72 -1.86 -1.19
N MET A 155 16.06 -1.39 -2.39
CA MET A 155 15.87 -2.17 -3.63
C MET A 155 16.68 -3.46 -3.64
N LYS A 156 17.93 -3.43 -3.15
CA LYS A 156 18.75 -4.64 -3.03
C LYS A 156 18.13 -5.63 -2.03
N TRP A 157 17.56 -5.14 -0.95
CA TRP A 157 16.89 -5.94 0.06
C TRP A 157 15.55 -6.51 -0.41
N SER A 158 14.76 -5.73 -1.16
CA SER A 158 13.45 -6.12 -1.67
C SER A 158 13.53 -7.24 -2.70
N LYS A 159 14.63 -7.34 -3.47
CA LYS A 159 14.87 -8.44 -4.42
C LYS A 159 15.00 -9.82 -3.76
N LYS A 160 15.14 -9.89 -2.43
CA LYS A 160 15.32 -11.12 -1.65
C LYS A 160 14.05 -11.56 -0.90
N ASP A 161 12.88 -11.07 -1.29
CA ASP A 161 11.60 -11.36 -0.60
C ASP A 161 10.77 -12.47 -1.25
N HIS A 162 11.38 -13.22 -2.16
CA HIS A 162 10.77 -14.29 -2.94
C HIS A 162 9.81 -13.85 -4.06
N TYR A 163 9.48 -12.55 -4.21
CA TYR A 163 8.55 -12.08 -5.25
C TYR A 163 8.94 -12.46 -6.68
N ALA A 164 10.22 -12.35 -7.03
CA ALA A 164 10.72 -12.71 -8.36
C ALA A 164 10.56 -14.22 -8.65
N ALA A 165 10.78 -15.07 -7.64
CA ALA A 165 10.63 -16.52 -7.77
C ALA A 165 9.17 -16.91 -8.00
N THR A 166 8.22 -16.22 -7.37
CA THR A 166 6.80 -16.52 -7.56
C THR A 166 6.26 -16.11 -8.94
N ARG A 167 6.97 -15.28 -9.72
CA ARG A 167 6.53 -14.88 -11.08
C ARG A 167 6.62 -16.01 -12.09
N SER A 168 7.50 -16.98 -11.85
CA SER A 168 7.69 -18.18 -12.68
C SER A 168 7.17 -19.46 -12.00
N ALA A 169 6.53 -19.34 -10.84
CA ALA A 169 5.93 -20.46 -10.13
C ALA A 169 4.74 -21.06 -10.90
N SER A 170 4.36 -22.28 -10.52
CA SER A 170 3.24 -22.98 -11.13
C SER A 170 1.95 -22.18 -11.05
N LYS A 171 1.09 -22.30 -12.06
CA LYS A 171 -0.25 -21.74 -11.96
C LYS A 171 -1.11 -22.56 -11.01
N TYR A 172 -2.14 -21.94 -10.43
CA TYR A 172 -3.14 -22.64 -9.65
C TYR A 172 -3.84 -23.72 -10.49
N ASN A 173 -3.83 -24.96 -10.00
CA ASN A 173 -4.49 -26.08 -10.65
C ASN A 173 -5.97 -26.14 -10.23
N VAL A 174 -6.88 -25.90 -11.18
CA VAL A 174 -8.33 -25.92 -10.92
C VAL A 174 -8.81 -27.36 -10.82
N VAL A 175 -9.14 -27.80 -9.61
CA VAL A 175 -9.75 -29.11 -9.35
C VAL A 175 -11.27 -28.96 -9.24
N ARG A 176 -12.00 -29.56 -10.17
CA ARG A 176 -13.48 -29.57 -10.16
C ARG A 176 -14.01 -30.53 -9.09
N LYS A 177 -14.19 -30.01 -7.88
CA LYS A 177 -14.81 -30.69 -6.74
C LYS A 177 -15.77 -29.72 -6.06
N ASP A 178 -16.91 -30.22 -5.61
CA ASP A 178 -17.86 -29.40 -4.86
C ASP A 178 -17.20 -28.77 -3.62
N GLY A 179 -17.52 -27.51 -3.36
CA GLY A 179 -16.91 -26.71 -2.29
C GLY A 179 -15.55 -26.09 -2.63
N ARG A 180 -14.90 -26.49 -3.72
CA ARG A 180 -13.64 -25.88 -4.18
C ARG A 180 -13.86 -24.72 -5.14
N TRP A 181 -12.99 -23.72 -5.04
CA TRP A 181 -12.97 -22.57 -5.93
C TRP A 181 -12.69 -22.97 -7.38
N ILE A 182 -13.48 -22.39 -8.27
CA ILE A 182 -13.27 -22.39 -9.72
C ILE A 182 -13.38 -20.95 -10.23
N PRO A 183 -12.77 -20.63 -11.39
CA PRO A 183 -12.94 -19.32 -12.01
C PRO A 183 -14.43 -18.98 -12.24
N THR A 184 -14.77 -17.71 -12.02
CA THR A 184 -16.15 -17.20 -12.11
C THR A 184 -16.34 -16.32 -13.36
N PRO A 185 -17.56 -16.25 -13.92
CA PRO A 185 -17.90 -15.32 -15.00
C PRO A 185 -17.67 -13.85 -14.61
N PRO A 186 -17.64 -12.94 -15.60
CA PRO A 186 -17.60 -13.20 -17.05
C PRO A 186 -16.22 -13.64 -17.57
N MET A 187 -15.15 -13.37 -16.82
CA MET A 187 -13.78 -13.56 -17.32
C MET A 187 -13.29 -15.01 -17.24
N TYR A 188 -13.73 -15.76 -16.23
CA TYR A 188 -13.11 -17.05 -15.87
C TYR A 188 -11.58 -16.94 -15.71
N GLY A 189 -11.15 -15.85 -15.06
CA GLY A 189 -9.74 -15.49 -14.92
C GLY A 189 -8.92 -16.51 -14.12
N GLN A 190 -7.61 -16.51 -14.35
CA GLN A 190 -6.66 -17.31 -13.57
C GLN A 190 -6.68 -16.87 -12.10
N ALA A 191 -6.39 -17.81 -11.19
CA ALA A 191 -6.33 -17.51 -9.77
C ALA A 191 -5.25 -16.45 -9.50
N LEU A 192 -5.64 -15.37 -8.82
CA LEU A 192 -4.78 -14.22 -8.57
C LEU A 192 -3.78 -14.51 -7.46
N GLU A 193 -2.49 -14.52 -7.81
CA GLU A 193 -1.36 -14.64 -6.90
C GLU A 193 -1.38 -15.89 -6.00
N PRO A 194 -1.46 -17.13 -6.54
CA PRO A 194 -1.59 -18.35 -5.74
C PRO A 194 -0.43 -18.62 -4.77
N HIS A 195 0.73 -18.05 -5.06
CA HIS A 195 1.95 -18.19 -4.26
C HIS A 195 2.22 -16.97 -3.36
N TRP A 196 1.24 -16.08 -3.14
CA TRP A 196 1.47 -14.87 -2.33
C TRP A 196 1.79 -15.18 -0.86
N GLY A 197 1.34 -16.33 -0.35
CA GLY A 197 1.69 -16.81 0.98
C GLY A 197 3.17 -17.23 1.13
N GLU A 198 3.94 -17.28 0.05
CA GLU A 198 5.37 -17.62 0.05
C GLU A 198 6.27 -16.37 0.08
N ILE A 199 5.69 -15.18 -0.07
CA ILE A 199 6.41 -13.92 0.01
C ILE A 199 6.90 -13.72 1.44
N ARG A 200 8.14 -13.23 1.56
CA ARG A 200 8.75 -12.91 2.86
C ARG A 200 7.94 -11.81 3.58
N PRO A 201 7.36 -12.09 4.76
CA PRO A 201 6.67 -11.07 5.55
C PRO A 201 7.64 -10.02 6.11
N MET A 202 7.12 -8.98 6.77
CA MET A 202 7.90 -7.91 7.40
C MET A 202 7.93 -8.03 8.92
N ALA A 203 6.76 -7.98 9.55
CA ALA A 203 6.57 -8.08 10.99
C ALA A 203 6.19 -9.50 11.43
N LEU A 204 5.51 -10.27 10.56
CA LEU A 204 5.19 -11.67 10.84
C LEU A 204 6.43 -12.57 10.72
N ASP A 205 6.49 -13.60 11.56
CA ASP A 205 7.46 -14.69 11.51
C ASP A 205 7.20 -15.64 10.33
N SER A 206 5.93 -15.81 9.95
CA SER A 206 5.51 -16.64 8.82
C SER A 206 4.12 -16.25 8.32
N ALA A 207 3.79 -16.59 7.08
CA ALA A 207 2.46 -16.37 6.52
C ALA A 207 1.34 -17.08 7.31
N SER A 208 1.65 -18.15 8.04
CA SER A 208 0.71 -18.91 8.86
C SER A 208 0.62 -18.46 10.32
N GLN A 209 1.34 -17.40 10.74
CA GLN A 209 1.44 -17.02 12.15
C GLN A 209 0.08 -16.69 12.78
N ILE A 210 -0.83 -16.08 12.02
CA ILE A 210 -2.18 -15.75 12.47
C ILE A 210 -3.14 -16.77 11.81
N PRO A 211 -3.57 -17.83 12.52
CA PRO A 211 -4.48 -18.81 11.95
C PRO A 211 -5.88 -18.21 11.79
N ALA A 212 -6.58 -18.59 10.72
CA ALA A 212 -8.01 -18.38 10.59
C ALA A 212 -8.78 -19.58 11.17
N PRO A 213 -10.03 -19.40 11.63
CA PRO A 213 -10.93 -20.52 11.86
C PRO A 213 -11.07 -21.40 10.61
N GLU A 214 -11.41 -22.67 10.78
CA GLU A 214 -11.71 -23.50 9.61
C GLU A 214 -13.00 -23.00 8.92
N PRO A 215 -13.04 -22.94 7.57
CA PRO A 215 -14.26 -22.57 6.87
C PRO A 215 -15.37 -23.61 7.13
N PRO A 216 -16.65 -23.22 7.11
CA PRO A 216 -17.75 -24.17 7.15
C PRO A 216 -17.60 -25.23 6.06
N ALA A 217 -17.70 -26.51 6.43
CA ALA A 217 -17.62 -27.60 5.48
C ALA A 217 -18.73 -27.47 4.42
N TYR A 218 -18.38 -27.68 3.14
CA TYR A 218 -19.35 -27.65 2.06
C TYR A 218 -20.43 -28.71 2.29
N ASN A 219 -21.68 -28.26 2.48
CA ASN A 219 -22.84 -29.13 2.56
C ASN A 219 -24.10 -28.34 2.20
N MET A 220 -24.63 -28.59 0.99
CA MET A 220 -25.91 -28.01 0.54
C MET A 220 -27.11 -28.94 0.78
N THR A 221 -26.88 -30.15 1.29
CA THR A 221 -27.96 -31.12 1.60
C THR A 221 -28.55 -30.89 3.00
N ASP A 222 -27.73 -30.43 3.94
CA ASP A 222 -28.17 -30.04 5.28
C ASP A 222 -28.65 -28.58 5.28
N LYS A 223 -29.97 -28.39 5.19
CA LYS A 223 -30.59 -27.05 5.21
C LYS A 223 -30.43 -26.32 6.55
N ASN A 224 -30.11 -27.04 7.63
CA ASN A 224 -29.86 -26.45 8.93
C ASN A 224 -28.37 -26.14 9.17
N GLY A 225 -27.49 -26.65 8.30
CA GLY A 225 -26.05 -26.49 8.37
C GLY A 225 -25.58 -25.07 8.08
N VAL A 226 -24.41 -24.72 8.63
CA VAL A 226 -23.83 -23.37 8.52
C VAL A 226 -23.57 -22.97 7.07
N PHE A 227 -23.05 -23.89 6.24
CA PHE A 227 -22.74 -23.60 4.84
C PHE A 227 -24.00 -23.23 4.03
N TYR A 228 -25.06 -24.06 4.13
CA TYR A 228 -26.34 -23.78 3.47
C TYR A 228 -26.93 -22.44 3.91
N LYS A 229 -26.96 -22.19 5.23
CA LYS A 229 -27.46 -20.92 5.78
C LYS A 229 -26.69 -19.71 5.28
N ASN A 230 -25.35 -19.80 5.18
CA ASN A 230 -24.51 -18.73 4.63
C ASN A 230 -24.80 -18.47 3.15
N VAL A 231 -24.97 -19.53 2.34
CA VAL A 231 -25.32 -19.39 0.91
C VAL A 231 -26.68 -18.70 0.75
N MET A 232 -27.70 -19.16 1.48
CA MET A 232 -29.03 -18.56 1.44
C MET A 232 -29.05 -17.13 1.98
N TYR A 233 -28.23 -16.84 3.00
CA TYR A 233 -28.07 -15.48 3.52
C TYR A 233 -27.48 -14.54 2.46
N VAL A 234 -26.41 -14.94 1.77
CA VAL A 234 -25.81 -14.12 0.70
C VAL A 234 -26.82 -13.89 -0.42
N LYS A 235 -27.51 -14.95 -0.89
CA LYS A 235 -28.54 -14.81 -1.92
C LYS A 235 -29.62 -13.82 -1.49
N GLY A 236 -30.23 -14.06 -0.32
CA GLY A 236 -31.31 -13.23 0.21
C GLY A 236 -30.88 -11.77 0.41
N LYS A 237 -29.64 -11.52 0.85
CA LYS A 237 -29.11 -10.17 0.99
C LYS A 237 -28.95 -9.44 -0.34
N VAL A 238 -28.43 -10.11 -1.35
CA VAL A 238 -28.29 -9.50 -2.70
C VAL A 238 -29.66 -9.25 -3.33
N ASP A 239 -30.62 -10.17 -3.16
CA ASP A 239 -31.97 -10.05 -3.71
C ASP A 239 -32.77 -8.88 -3.08
N SER A 240 -32.34 -8.38 -1.92
CA SER A 240 -33.05 -7.35 -1.15
C SER A 240 -32.12 -6.20 -0.69
N LEU A 241 -31.10 -5.84 -1.48
CA LEU A 241 -30.20 -4.73 -1.14
C LEU A 241 -30.99 -3.42 -1.02
N THR A 242 -30.75 -2.68 0.07
CA THR A 242 -31.19 -1.29 0.18
C THR A 242 -30.25 -0.36 -0.60
N ALA A 243 -30.70 0.86 -0.90
CA ALA A 243 -29.85 1.86 -1.55
C ALA A 243 -28.55 2.11 -0.76
N ASP A 244 -28.64 2.20 0.57
CA ASP A 244 -27.47 2.40 1.43
C ASP A 244 -26.49 1.21 1.36
N GLN A 245 -27.01 -0.03 1.37
CA GLN A 245 -26.17 -1.23 1.23
C GLN A 245 -25.49 -1.31 -0.14
N THR A 246 -26.19 -0.89 -1.19
CA THR A 246 -25.63 -0.77 -2.54
C THR A 246 -24.49 0.24 -2.57
N HIS A 247 -24.69 1.44 -2.01
CA HIS A 247 -23.62 2.45 -1.93
C HIS A 247 -22.42 1.96 -1.11
N MET A 248 -22.65 1.28 0.02
CA MET A 248 -21.59 0.68 0.81
C MET A 248 -20.80 -0.37 0.02
N ALA A 249 -21.48 -1.23 -0.74
CA ALA A 249 -20.83 -2.23 -1.57
C ALA A 249 -20.01 -1.60 -2.69
N ASP A 250 -20.54 -0.56 -3.35
CA ASP A 250 -19.84 0.13 -4.44
C ASP A 250 -18.63 0.93 -3.94
N PHE A 251 -18.73 1.51 -2.73
CA PHE A 251 -17.65 2.25 -2.07
C PHE A 251 -16.47 1.34 -1.68
N TRP A 252 -16.73 0.11 -1.24
CA TRP A 252 -15.73 -0.86 -0.81
C TRP A 252 -15.41 -1.95 -1.84
N ASP A 253 -15.99 -1.88 -3.06
CA ASP A 253 -15.76 -2.88 -4.12
C ASP A 253 -14.27 -3.00 -4.42
N ASP A 254 -13.58 -1.85 -4.56
CA ASP A 254 -12.12 -1.71 -4.78
C ASP A 254 -11.53 -2.75 -5.75
N ASN A 255 -12.33 -3.20 -6.71
CA ASN A 255 -11.91 -4.17 -7.70
C ASN A 255 -11.08 -3.43 -8.75
N ALA A 256 -9.76 -3.57 -8.63
CA ALA A 256 -8.79 -2.93 -9.51
C ALA A 256 -9.02 -3.25 -11.00
N PHE A 257 -9.70 -4.36 -11.30
CA PHE A 257 -10.08 -4.73 -12.66
C PHE A 257 -11.49 -5.33 -12.72
N LYS A 258 -12.47 -4.50 -13.07
CA LYS A 258 -13.83 -4.95 -13.38
C LYS A 258 -13.99 -5.10 -14.90
N LEU A 259 -14.36 -6.30 -15.36
CA LEU A 259 -14.63 -6.55 -16.79
C LEU A 259 -16.11 -6.30 -17.07
N ASN A 260 -16.40 -5.27 -17.87
CA ASN A 260 -17.75 -4.96 -18.33
C ASN A 260 -18.00 -5.64 -19.67
N VAL A 261 -19.13 -6.33 -19.79
CA VAL A 261 -19.57 -7.00 -21.02
C VAL A 261 -20.96 -6.48 -21.38
N ILE A 262 -21.07 -5.76 -22.50
CA ILE A 262 -22.34 -5.22 -23.02
C ILE A 262 -22.48 -5.65 -24.47
N GLY A 263 -23.34 -6.64 -24.74
CA GLY A 263 -23.41 -7.28 -26.06
C GLY A 263 -22.07 -7.88 -26.45
N HIS A 264 -21.52 -7.47 -27.62
CA HIS A 264 -20.20 -7.87 -28.09
C HIS A 264 -19.05 -6.99 -27.55
N ALA A 265 -19.34 -5.89 -26.85
CA ALA A 265 -18.32 -4.99 -26.33
C ALA A 265 -17.79 -5.47 -24.98
N GLN A 266 -16.46 -5.49 -24.83
CA GLN A 266 -15.76 -5.78 -23.58
C GLN A 266 -14.81 -4.64 -23.24
N PHE A 267 -14.91 -4.07 -22.04
CA PHE A 267 -14.00 -3.03 -21.56
C PHE A 267 -13.76 -3.13 -20.05
N ALA A 268 -12.58 -2.71 -19.61
CA ALA A 268 -12.20 -2.77 -18.20
C ALA A 268 -12.44 -1.43 -17.50
N THR A 269 -13.06 -1.46 -16.32
CA THR A 269 -13.04 -0.32 -15.37
C THR A 269 -11.87 -0.53 -14.41
N LYS A 270 -10.99 0.46 -14.34
CA LYS A 270 -9.87 0.51 -13.39
C LYS A 270 -10.27 1.28 -12.14
N LYS A 271 -9.98 0.75 -10.96
CA LYS A 271 -10.14 1.40 -9.66
C LYS A 271 -8.86 1.26 -8.85
N PHE A 272 -8.67 2.07 -7.80
CA PHE A 272 -7.64 1.73 -6.82
C PHE A 272 -8.07 0.47 -6.06
N GLY A 273 -7.11 -0.40 -5.78
CA GLY A 273 -7.34 -1.56 -4.91
C GLY A 273 -7.47 -1.14 -3.44
N PRO A 274 -7.90 -2.04 -2.56
CA PRO A 274 -8.20 -1.72 -1.18
C PRO A 274 -6.96 -1.30 -0.37
N ALA A 275 -5.75 -1.71 -0.79
CA ALA A 275 -4.50 -1.17 -0.23
C ALA A 275 -4.38 0.34 -0.46
N GLY A 276 -4.70 0.82 -1.68
CA GLY A 276 -4.69 2.24 -2.02
C GLY A 276 -5.76 3.03 -1.27
N HIS A 277 -6.93 2.42 -1.04
CA HIS A 277 -7.99 2.99 -0.21
C HIS A 277 -7.47 3.28 1.20
N TRP A 278 -6.87 2.28 1.86
CA TRP A 278 -6.34 2.45 3.21
C TRP A 278 -5.13 3.40 3.29
N MET A 279 -4.31 3.50 2.24
CA MET A 279 -3.31 4.57 2.14
C MET A 279 -3.95 5.96 2.04
N ASN A 280 -5.07 6.11 1.32
CA ASN A 280 -5.81 7.38 1.30
C ASN A 280 -6.39 7.72 2.69
N ILE A 281 -7.00 6.75 3.38
CA ILE A 281 -7.49 6.91 4.77
C ILE A 281 -6.35 7.31 5.70
N THR A 282 -5.16 6.71 5.54
CA THR A 282 -3.97 7.10 6.32
C THR A 282 -3.61 8.57 6.12
N GLY A 283 -3.72 9.06 4.88
CA GLY A 283 -3.52 10.47 4.56
C GLY A 283 -4.58 11.39 5.17
N ILE A 284 -5.84 10.97 5.18
CA ILE A 284 -6.94 11.69 5.85
C ILE A 284 -6.67 11.76 7.36
N GLY A 285 -6.38 10.63 8.00
CA GLY A 285 -6.06 10.55 9.42
C GLY A 285 -4.88 11.44 9.82
N SER A 286 -3.82 11.46 9.01
CA SER A 286 -2.65 12.32 9.23
C SER A 286 -3.01 13.81 9.21
N LYS A 287 -3.81 14.25 8.22
CA LYS A 287 -4.27 15.64 8.12
C LYS A 287 -5.16 16.04 9.29
N MET A 288 -6.06 15.15 9.70
CA MET A 288 -6.96 15.36 10.82
C MET A 288 -6.21 15.48 12.15
N ALA A 289 -5.19 14.65 12.34
CA ALA A 289 -4.30 14.71 13.48
C ALA A 289 -3.36 15.93 13.46
N LYS A 290 -3.34 16.70 12.36
CA LYS A 290 -2.34 17.76 12.09
C LYS A 290 -0.90 17.23 12.28
N ALA A 291 -0.69 15.98 11.86
CA ALA A 291 0.60 15.31 11.99
C ALA A 291 1.66 16.05 11.18
N ASP A 292 2.86 16.17 11.75
CA ASP A 292 4.01 16.67 11.01
C ASP A 292 4.47 15.67 9.93
N PHE A 293 5.47 16.08 9.14
CA PHE A 293 5.98 15.26 8.06
C PHE A 293 6.49 13.89 8.54
N ASN A 294 7.32 13.87 9.59
CA ASN A 294 7.96 12.65 10.08
C ASN A 294 6.93 11.68 10.67
N THR A 295 5.95 12.19 11.41
CA THR A 295 4.83 11.42 11.98
C THR A 295 3.98 10.83 10.87
N THR A 296 3.74 11.59 9.80
CA THR A 296 2.98 11.13 8.64
C THR A 296 3.73 10.01 7.89
N VAL A 297 5.05 10.14 7.69
CA VAL A 297 5.89 9.06 7.13
C VAL A 297 5.79 7.80 7.98
N ALA A 298 5.87 7.93 9.30
CA ALA A 298 5.77 6.80 10.22
C ALA A 298 4.40 6.11 10.15
N ALA A 299 3.30 6.88 10.10
CA ALA A 299 1.94 6.34 9.98
C ALA A 299 1.73 5.56 8.67
N TYR A 300 2.15 6.12 7.53
CA TYR A 300 2.10 5.42 6.25
C TYR A 300 2.94 4.14 6.24
N THR A 301 4.11 4.17 6.85
CA THR A 301 5.01 3.01 6.93
C THR A 301 4.39 1.90 7.76
N LYS A 302 3.83 2.23 8.93
CA LYS A 302 3.17 1.25 9.79
C LYS A 302 1.95 0.63 9.10
N ALA A 303 1.08 1.46 8.52
CA ALA A 303 -0.11 0.99 7.82
C ALA A 303 0.24 0.12 6.60
N SER A 304 1.22 0.53 5.78
CA SER A 304 1.61 -0.24 4.59
C SER A 304 2.28 -1.58 4.94
N ILE A 305 3.10 -1.65 5.99
CA ILE A 305 3.64 -2.91 6.52
C ILE A 305 2.51 -3.84 6.97
N ALA A 306 1.56 -3.32 7.76
CA ALA A 306 0.44 -4.12 8.26
C ALA A 306 -0.44 -4.64 7.12
N LEU A 307 -0.74 -3.80 6.12
CA LEU A 307 -1.46 -4.23 4.91
C LEU A 307 -0.72 -5.35 4.18
N PHE A 308 0.58 -5.20 3.94
CA PHE A 308 1.37 -6.17 3.19
C PHE A 308 1.40 -7.54 3.89
N ASP A 309 1.67 -7.57 5.19
CA ASP A 309 1.66 -8.80 5.98
C ASP A 309 0.25 -9.41 6.08
N ALA A 310 -0.79 -8.58 6.21
CA ALA A 310 -2.18 -9.01 6.21
C ALA A 310 -2.57 -9.67 4.87
N PHE A 311 -2.09 -9.15 3.74
CA PHE A 311 -2.25 -9.77 2.43
C PHE A 311 -1.54 -11.12 2.34
N ILE A 312 -0.30 -11.23 2.82
CA ILE A 312 0.47 -12.49 2.84
C ILE A 312 -0.29 -13.58 3.61
N ASN A 313 -0.72 -13.26 4.84
CA ASN A 313 -1.48 -14.20 5.66
C ASN A 313 -2.84 -14.57 5.04
N CYS A 314 -3.60 -13.57 4.58
CA CYS A 314 -4.90 -13.79 3.97
C CYS A 314 -4.81 -14.70 2.73
N TRP A 315 -3.82 -14.46 1.86
CA TRP A 315 -3.63 -15.29 0.66
C TRP A 315 -3.16 -16.70 1.01
N TYR A 316 -2.29 -16.86 2.02
CA TYR A 316 -1.94 -18.18 2.53
C TYR A 316 -3.19 -18.97 2.95
N VAL A 317 -4.09 -18.35 3.71
CA VAL A 317 -5.35 -18.98 4.14
C VAL A 317 -6.25 -19.29 2.94
N LYS A 318 -6.40 -18.35 1.99
CA LYS A 318 -7.22 -18.53 0.78
C LYS A 318 -6.84 -19.73 -0.05
N TYR A 319 -5.56 -19.90 -0.33
CA TYR A 319 -5.07 -20.98 -1.17
C TYR A 319 -4.88 -22.30 -0.41
N LYS A 320 -4.93 -22.28 0.93
CA LYS A 320 -5.10 -23.48 1.76
C LYS A 320 -6.56 -23.96 1.75
N ALA A 321 -7.49 -23.07 2.07
CA ALA A 321 -8.92 -23.37 2.18
C ALA A 321 -9.56 -23.69 0.81
N ASN A 322 -9.16 -22.98 -0.24
CA ASN A 322 -9.69 -23.12 -1.60
C ASN A 322 -11.22 -23.05 -1.69
N SER A 323 -11.87 -22.26 -0.83
CA SER A 323 -13.33 -22.25 -0.70
C SER A 323 -14.02 -21.63 -1.92
N VAL A 324 -15.11 -22.27 -2.34
CA VAL A 324 -15.99 -21.84 -3.43
C VAL A 324 -16.64 -20.47 -3.18
N ARG A 325 -16.90 -19.71 -4.25
CA ARG A 325 -17.62 -18.44 -4.19
C ARG A 325 -19.14 -18.64 -4.19
N PRO A 326 -19.93 -17.77 -3.53
CA PRO A 326 -21.39 -17.92 -3.45
C PRO A 326 -22.07 -18.06 -4.81
N GLU A 327 -21.69 -17.25 -5.81
CA GLU A 327 -22.30 -17.30 -7.14
C GLU A 327 -22.17 -18.69 -7.80
N THR A 328 -21.06 -19.40 -7.58
CA THR A 328 -20.86 -20.72 -8.15
C THR A 328 -21.87 -21.72 -7.58
N VAL A 329 -22.14 -21.65 -6.28
CA VAL A 329 -23.09 -22.55 -5.61
C VAL A 329 -24.51 -22.18 -5.96
N ILE A 330 -24.86 -20.88 -5.90
CA ILE A 330 -26.20 -20.38 -6.18
C ILE A 330 -26.58 -20.69 -7.63
N ASN A 331 -25.70 -20.40 -8.60
CA ASN A 331 -26.00 -20.62 -10.01
C ASN A 331 -26.09 -22.10 -10.37
N LYS A 332 -25.32 -22.97 -9.69
CA LYS A 332 -25.35 -24.41 -9.94
C LYS A 332 -26.60 -25.09 -9.36
N LEU A 333 -27.05 -24.68 -8.18
CA LEU A 333 -28.00 -25.47 -7.38
C LEU A 333 -29.32 -24.77 -7.03
N ILE A 334 -29.42 -23.46 -7.19
CA ILE A 334 -30.56 -22.67 -6.69
C ILE A 334 -31.19 -21.85 -7.82
N ASP A 335 -30.42 -20.97 -8.45
CA ASP A 335 -30.93 -20.04 -9.47
C ASP A 335 -29.82 -19.76 -10.50
N PRO A 336 -29.89 -20.37 -11.70
CA PRO A 336 -28.84 -20.23 -12.72
C PRO A 336 -28.72 -18.80 -13.30
N ASN A 337 -29.72 -17.94 -13.08
CA ASN A 337 -29.71 -16.55 -13.57
C ASN A 337 -29.28 -15.54 -12.51
N TRP A 338 -29.05 -15.99 -11.27
CA TRP A 338 -28.63 -15.11 -10.19
C TRP A 338 -27.25 -14.51 -10.45
N LYS A 339 -27.08 -13.25 -10.04
CA LYS A 339 -25.82 -12.53 -10.17
C LYS A 339 -25.53 -11.76 -8.88
N PRO A 340 -24.28 -11.75 -8.41
CA PRO A 340 -23.90 -10.86 -7.32
C PRO A 340 -23.96 -9.40 -7.77
N HIS A 341 -24.17 -8.47 -6.82
CA HIS A 341 -24.16 -7.02 -7.09
C HIS A 341 -22.77 -6.55 -7.57
N ILE A 342 -21.72 -6.94 -6.85
CA ILE A 342 -20.33 -6.71 -7.25
C ILE A 342 -19.78 -7.94 -7.99
N GLN A 343 -18.90 -7.71 -8.96
CA GLN A 343 -18.27 -8.80 -9.70
C GLN A 343 -17.39 -9.63 -8.77
N THR A 344 -17.54 -10.96 -8.76
CA THR A 344 -16.68 -11.82 -7.96
C THR A 344 -15.23 -11.77 -8.46
N PRO A 345 -14.26 -11.44 -7.58
CA PRO A 345 -12.87 -11.37 -7.98
C PRO A 345 -12.22 -12.77 -8.10
N PRO A 346 -11.19 -12.93 -8.94
CA PRO A 346 -10.68 -14.22 -9.38
C PRO A 346 -9.73 -14.89 -8.38
N PHE A 347 -10.22 -15.16 -7.17
CA PHE A 347 -9.48 -15.89 -6.12
C PHE A 347 -10.43 -16.58 -5.13
N PRO A 348 -9.97 -17.61 -4.38
CA PRO A 348 -10.77 -18.32 -3.38
C PRO A 348 -11.44 -17.40 -2.35
N GLU A 349 -12.59 -17.86 -1.84
CA GLU A 349 -13.48 -17.04 -1.01
C GLU A 349 -12.90 -16.76 0.38
N TYR A 350 -12.56 -17.81 1.12
CA TYR A 350 -12.27 -17.75 2.55
C TYR A 350 -10.79 -17.54 2.85
N ILE A 351 -10.35 -16.58 3.66
CA ILE A 351 -11.11 -15.51 4.33
C ILE A 351 -11.19 -14.25 3.47
N SER A 352 -12.07 -13.31 3.81
CA SER A 352 -12.20 -12.04 3.07
C SER A 352 -10.91 -11.20 3.15
N GLY A 353 -10.34 -10.84 1.99
CA GLY A 353 -9.20 -9.94 1.91
C GLY A 353 -9.50 -8.58 2.50
N HIS A 354 -10.63 -7.97 2.09
CA HIS A 354 -11.08 -6.67 2.61
C HIS A 354 -11.18 -6.67 4.13
N ALA A 355 -11.78 -7.70 4.74
CA ALA A 355 -11.94 -7.73 6.20
C ALA A 355 -10.59 -7.77 6.92
N VAL A 356 -9.67 -8.63 6.47
CA VAL A 356 -8.35 -8.83 7.10
C VAL A 356 -7.49 -7.57 7.01
N ILE A 357 -7.41 -6.96 5.82
CA ILE A 357 -6.56 -5.79 5.61
C ILE A 357 -7.15 -4.54 6.28
N SER A 358 -8.49 -4.43 6.31
CA SER A 358 -9.17 -3.31 6.96
C SER A 358 -8.95 -3.34 8.46
N ALA A 359 -9.04 -4.51 9.10
CA ALA A 359 -8.74 -4.65 10.52
C ALA A 359 -7.27 -4.30 10.84
N ALA A 360 -6.34 -4.81 10.02
CA ALA A 360 -4.91 -4.51 10.20
C ALA A 360 -4.60 -3.01 10.05
N ALA A 361 -5.14 -2.37 9.01
CA ALA A 361 -4.94 -0.94 8.79
C ALA A 361 -5.59 -0.10 9.90
N ALA A 362 -6.83 -0.41 10.29
CA ALA A 362 -7.52 0.28 11.37
C ALA A 362 -6.71 0.26 12.67
N GLU A 363 -6.17 -0.89 13.08
CA GLU A 363 -5.34 -0.99 14.28
C GLU A 363 -4.10 -0.07 14.22
N THR A 364 -3.40 -0.05 13.08
CA THR A 364 -2.24 0.83 12.92
C THR A 364 -2.59 2.32 12.96
N LEU A 365 -3.77 2.68 12.46
CA LEU A 365 -4.24 4.06 12.43
C LEU A 365 -4.76 4.49 13.80
N THR A 366 -5.42 3.61 14.53
CA THR A 366 -5.81 3.83 15.93
C THR A 366 -4.57 4.01 16.80
N ASP A 367 -3.52 3.20 16.62
CA ASP A 367 -2.25 3.39 17.33
C ASP A 367 -1.56 4.71 16.95
N SER A 368 -1.65 5.13 15.68
CA SER A 368 -0.99 6.35 15.20
C SER A 368 -1.74 7.64 15.56
N PHE A 369 -3.07 7.62 15.58
CA PHE A 369 -3.91 8.83 15.66
C PHE A 369 -4.94 8.81 16.80
N GLY A 370 -5.04 7.69 17.53
CA GLY A 370 -5.99 7.48 18.61
C GLY A 370 -7.31 6.85 18.16
N ASP A 371 -8.07 6.36 19.14
CA ASP A 371 -9.35 5.69 18.93
C ASP A 371 -10.52 6.68 18.74
N ASN A 372 -11.64 6.18 18.19
CA ASN A 372 -12.90 6.91 17.98
C ASN A 372 -12.74 8.24 17.22
N LYS A 373 -11.91 8.24 16.17
CA LYS A 373 -11.72 9.40 15.29
C LYS A 373 -12.74 9.40 14.15
N PRO A 374 -13.73 10.31 14.14
CA PRO A 374 -14.61 10.43 12.98
C PRO A 374 -13.81 10.98 11.79
N TYR A 375 -14.02 10.48 10.58
CA TYR A 375 -13.38 11.00 9.37
C TYR A 375 -14.36 10.98 8.19
N THR A 376 -14.04 11.76 7.16
CA THR A 376 -14.81 11.88 5.92
C THR A 376 -13.91 11.75 4.71
#